data_AF-A0A962B055-F1
#
_entry.id   AF-A0A962B055-F1
#
_cell.length_a   1.000
_cell.length_b   1.000
_cell.length_c   1.000
_cell.angle_alpha   90.00
_cell.angle_beta   90.00
_cell.angle_gamma   90.00
#
_symmetry.space_group_name_H-M   'P 1'
#
loop_
_entity.id
_entity.type
_entity.pdbx_description
1 polymer ?
#
loop_
_entity_poly.entity_id
_entity_poly.type
_entity_poly.pdbx_seq_one_letter_code
_entity_poly.pdbx_strand_id
1 'polypeptide(L)'
;MTMIRTCAGLVVALGFGVSLATPVQANSVCDWYVKEALRQQQSNVQKRCNYRGGEWSADPAYHMRWCQGVAPNAARALKAKRDADLQRCR
;
A
#
# COMPACT_ATOMS: atom_id res chain seq x y z
N MET A 1 29.03 42.51 -49.06
CA MET A 1 30.27 42.63 -48.28
C MET A 1 30.01 41.95 -46.94
N THR A 2 30.26 40.63 -46.89
CA THR A 2 31.32 39.99 -46.08
C THR A 2 30.85 39.83 -44.62
N MET A 3 30.21 38.71 -44.26
CA MET A 3 30.76 37.39 -43.89
C MET A 3 31.17 37.25 -42.41
N ILE A 4 30.75 36.11 -41.86
CA ILE A 4 31.30 35.35 -40.71
C ILE A 4 30.76 35.70 -39.31
N ARG A 5 29.76 34.91 -38.89
CA ARG A 5 29.39 34.69 -37.48
C ARG A 5 30.39 33.68 -36.90
N THR A 6 31.21 34.11 -35.96
CA THR A 6 32.29 33.30 -35.37
C THR A 6 31.75 32.21 -34.46
N CYS A 7 32.35 31.03 -34.63
CA CYS A 7 32.21 29.83 -33.83
C CYS A 7 32.86 30.00 -32.45
N ALA A 8 32.13 29.65 -31.40
CA ALA A 8 32.65 29.15 -30.12
C ALA A 8 31.48 28.39 -29.49
N GLY A 9 31.45 27.06 -29.35
CA GLY A 9 32.57 26.16 -29.09
C GLY A 9 32.72 25.99 -27.58
N LEU A 10 31.77 25.26 -26.96
CA LEU A 10 31.88 24.38 -25.78
C LEU A 10 30.50 24.26 -25.12
N VAL A 11 29.70 23.30 -25.60
CA VAL A 11 28.50 22.85 -24.89
C VAL A 11 29.01 22.12 -23.65
N VAL A 12 28.87 22.76 -22.48
CA VAL A 12 29.06 22.09 -21.19
C VAL A 12 27.94 21.04 -21.11
N ALA A 13 28.30 19.78 -21.36
CA ALA A 13 27.43 18.65 -21.11
C ALA A 13 27.24 18.52 -19.60
N LEU A 14 26.27 19.26 -19.05
CA LEU A 14 25.73 19.02 -17.72
C LEU A 14 25.03 17.67 -17.78
N GLY A 15 25.76 16.62 -17.37
CA GLY A 15 25.23 15.28 -17.21
C GLY A 15 24.10 15.30 -16.17
N PHE A 16 22.88 15.46 -16.65
CA PHE A 16 21.70 15.10 -15.88
C PHE A 16 21.65 13.57 -15.83
N GLY A 17 22.31 13.01 -14.82
CA GLY A 17 22.06 11.63 -14.40
C GLY A 17 20.60 11.51 -14.01
N VAL A 18 19.76 11.02 -14.91
CA VAL A 18 18.38 10.65 -14.62
C VAL A 18 18.44 9.46 -13.67
N SER A 19 18.48 9.75 -12.37
CA SER A 19 18.27 8.76 -11.34
C SER A 19 16.81 8.34 -11.43
N LEU A 20 16.56 7.17 -12.02
CA LEU A 20 15.29 6.47 -11.90
C LEU A 20 15.19 5.95 -10.45
N ALA A 21 14.95 6.86 -9.51
CA ALA A 21 14.52 6.48 -8.17
C ALA A 21 13.15 5.83 -8.33
N THR A 22 13.12 4.51 -8.45
CA THR A 22 11.88 3.75 -8.33
C THR A 22 11.27 4.13 -6.98
N PRO A 23 10.02 4.61 -6.91
CA PRO A 23 9.40 4.80 -5.62
C PRO A 23 9.40 3.44 -4.93
N VAL A 24 9.97 3.36 -3.73
CA VAL A 24 9.64 2.25 -2.84
C VAL A 24 8.13 2.26 -2.74
N GLN A 25 7.45 1.28 -3.35
CA GLN A 25 6.03 1.09 -3.12
C GLN A 25 5.90 0.66 -1.65
N ALA A 26 5.85 1.64 -0.75
CA ALA A 26 5.13 1.47 0.50
C ALA A 26 3.73 1.03 0.07
N ASN A 27 3.42 -0.26 0.25
CA ASN A 27 2.14 -0.82 -0.16
C ASN A 27 1.07 -0.28 0.78
N SER A 28 0.65 0.97 0.51
CA SER A 28 -0.25 1.77 1.35
C SER A 28 -1.57 1.06 1.64
N VAL A 29 -1.98 0.16 0.75
CA VAL A 29 -3.17 -0.68 0.91
C VAL A 29 -2.95 -1.75 1.98
N CYS A 30 -1.78 -2.37 2.06
CA CYS A 30 -1.51 -3.38 3.08
C CYS A 30 -1.33 -2.78 4.47
N ASP A 31 -0.64 -1.64 4.58
CA ASP A 31 -0.55 -0.93 5.86
C ASP A 31 -1.93 -0.51 6.38
N TRP A 32 -2.78 0.00 5.48
CA TRP A 32 -4.19 0.30 5.79
C TRP A 32 -4.96 -0.96 6.20
N TYR A 33 -4.84 -2.03 5.43
CA TYR A 33 -5.57 -3.27 5.68
C TYR A 33 -5.20 -3.89 7.03
N VAL A 34 -3.91 -3.95 7.39
CA VAL A 34 -3.45 -4.50 8.68
C VAL A 34 -4.06 -3.72 9.83
N LYS A 35 -4.05 -2.38 9.77
CA LYS A 35 -4.66 -1.53 10.81
C LYS A 35 -6.16 -1.79 10.96
N GLU A 36 -6.89 -1.86 9.84
CA GLU A 36 -8.32 -2.15 9.86
C GLU A 36 -8.63 -3.56 10.36
N ALA A 37 -7.86 -4.57 9.93
CA ALA A 37 -8.04 -5.96 10.34
C ALA A 37 -7.89 -6.13 11.85
N LEU A 38 -6.87 -5.50 12.45
CA LEU A 38 -6.66 -5.49 13.91
C LEU A 38 -7.78 -4.75 14.65
N ARG A 39 -8.21 -3.58 14.17
CA ARG A 39 -9.34 -2.83 14.75
C ARG A 39 -10.63 -3.66 14.74
N GLN A 40 -10.90 -4.32 13.61
CA GLN A 40 -12.05 -5.21 13.46
C GLN A 40 -11.94 -6.43 14.38
N GLN A 41 -10.75 -7.00 14.55
CA GLN A 41 -10.54 -8.12 15.48
C GLN A 41 -10.75 -7.69 16.93
N GLN A 42 -10.30 -6.50 17.31
CA GLN A 42 -10.59 -5.95 18.63
C GLN A 42 -12.10 -5.79 18.84
N SER A 43 -12.84 -5.31 17.83
CA SER A 43 -14.31 -5.23 17.90
C SER A 43 -14.99 -6.60 18.03
N ASN A 44 -14.53 -7.60 17.28
CA ASN A 44 -15.00 -9.00 17.38
C ASN A 44 -14.87 -9.53 18.81
N VAL A 45 -13.74 -9.29 19.46
CA VAL A 45 -13.50 -9.69 20.86
C VAL A 45 -14.38 -8.89 21.83
N GLN A 46 -14.41 -7.56 21.72
CA GLN A 46 -15.16 -6.69 22.63
C GLN A 46 -16.67 -6.99 22.61
N LYS A 47 -17.22 -7.22 21.41
CA LYS A 47 -18.63 -7.57 21.21
C LYS A 47 -18.93 -9.05 21.41
N ARG A 48 -17.92 -9.89 21.69
CA ARG A 48 -18.06 -11.35 21.83
C ARG A 48 -18.73 -12.00 20.62
N CYS A 49 -18.43 -11.53 19.40
CA CYS A 49 -19.02 -12.06 18.16
C CYS A 49 -18.54 -13.48 17.83
N ASN A 50 -17.46 -13.95 18.46
CA ASN A 50 -16.88 -15.28 18.27
C ASN A 50 -16.50 -15.63 16.83
N TYR A 51 -16.20 -14.64 15.99
CA TYR A 51 -15.60 -14.91 14.68
C TYR A 51 -14.15 -15.39 14.85
N ARG A 52 -13.76 -16.40 14.07
CA ARG A 52 -12.48 -17.12 14.20
C ARG A 52 -11.84 -17.36 12.84
N GLY A 53 -10.61 -17.89 12.84
CA GLY A 53 -9.84 -18.20 11.64
C GLY A 53 -8.86 -17.08 11.28
N GLY A 54 -8.08 -17.31 10.22
CA GLY A 54 -6.98 -16.43 9.83
C GLY A 54 -7.41 -14.98 9.57
N GLU A 55 -8.59 -14.78 8.97
CA GLU A 55 -9.12 -13.43 8.75
C GLU A 55 -9.30 -12.66 10.08
N TRP A 56 -9.64 -13.35 11.18
CA TRP A 56 -9.80 -12.79 12.54
C TRP A 56 -8.55 -12.97 13.42
N SER A 57 -7.38 -13.18 12.82
CA SER A 57 -6.12 -13.23 13.56
C SER A 57 -5.80 -11.88 14.23
N ALA A 58 -5.21 -11.91 15.42
CA ALA A 58 -4.65 -10.74 16.09
C ALA A 58 -3.18 -10.46 15.69
N ASP A 59 -2.60 -11.28 14.81
CA ASP A 59 -1.22 -11.11 14.33
C ASP A 59 -1.16 -10.11 13.14
N PRO A 60 -0.55 -8.92 13.29
CA PRO A 60 -0.37 -7.99 12.18
C PRO A 60 0.48 -8.57 11.05
N ALA A 61 1.49 -9.38 11.36
CA ALA A 61 2.38 -9.96 10.37
C ALA A 61 1.64 -10.99 9.50
N TYR A 62 0.66 -11.71 10.06
CA TYR A 62 -0.24 -12.57 9.30
C TYR A 62 -1.02 -11.77 8.24
N HIS A 63 -1.64 -10.65 8.66
CA HIS A 63 -2.39 -9.78 7.74
C HIS A 63 -1.51 -9.16 6.67
N MET A 64 -0.29 -8.77 7.04
CA MET A 64 0.68 -8.22 6.10
C MET A 64 1.07 -9.25 5.03
N ARG A 65 1.47 -10.45 5.45
CA ARG A 65 1.83 -11.54 4.52
C ARG A 65 0.69 -11.91 3.58
N TRP A 66 -0.53 -12.02 4.11
CA TRP A 66 -1.71 -12.28 3.28
C TRP A 66 -1.96 -11.17 2.27
N CYS A 67 -1.92 -9.91 2.70
CA CYS A 67 -2.19 -8.77 1.82
C CYS A 67 -1.18 -8.63 0.68
N GLN A 68 0.11 -8.89 0.97
CA GLN A 68 1.16 -8.88 -0.05
C GLN A 68 1.00 -9.98 -1.11
N GLY A 69 0.27 -11.05 -0.80
CA GLY A 69 -0.01 -12.15 -1.71
C GLY A 69 -1.27 -12.00 -2.55
N VAL A 70 -2.03 -10.91 -2.41
CA VAL A 70 -3.32 -10.72 -3.10
C VAL A 70 -3.39 -9.38 -3.84
N ALA A 71 -4.31 -9.26 -4.80
CA ALA A 71 -4.59 -7.99 -5.45
C ALA A 71 -5.12 -6.95 -4.43
N PRO A 72 -4.83 -5.65 -4.58
CA PRO A 72 -5.31 -4.60 -3.66
C PRO A 72 -6.83 -4.61 -3.42
N ASN A 73 -7.62 -4.99 -4.42
CA ASN A 73 -9.07 -5.09 -4.31
C ASN A 73 -9.52 -6.23 -3.38
N ALA A 74 -8.75 -7.30 -3.24
CA ALA A 74 -9.06 -8.40 -2.32
C ALA A 74 -8.96 -7.94 -0.86
N ALA A 75 -7.96 -7.13 -0.51
CA ALA A 75 -7.83 -6.54 0.82
C ALA A 75 -9.03 -5.63 1.15
N ARG A 76 -9.46 -4.81 0.20
CA ARG A 76 -10.66 -3.96 0.34
C ARG A 76 -11.93 -4.79 0.52
N ALA A 77 -12.09 -5.85 -0.28
CA ALA A 77 -13.24 -6.74 -0.22
C ALA A 77 -13.31 -7.50 1.13
N LEU A 78 -12.18 -8.02 1.60
CA LEU A 78 -12.14 -8.72 2.89
C LEU A 78 -12.43 -7.77 4.06
N LYS A 79 -11.90 -6.54 4.04
CA LYS A 79 -12.28 -5.51 5.01
C LYS A 79 -13.79 -5.29 5.01
N ALA A 80 -14.40 -5.10 3.84
CA ALA A 80 -15.83 -4.82 3.72
C ALA A 80 -16.70 -6.00 4.21
N LYS A 81 -16.31 -7.24 3.90
CA LYS A 81 -16.93 -8.44 4.47
C LYS A 81 -16.91 -8.40 6.01
N ARG A 82 -15.76 -8.12 6.60
CA ARG A 82 -15.57 -8.08 8.06
C ARG A 82 -16.37 -6.96 8.73
N ASP A 83 -16.55 -5.82 8.09
CA ASP A 83 -17.47 -4.79 8.58
C ASP A 83 -18.91 -5.32 8.62
N ALA A 84 -19.36 -5.99 7.56
CA ALA A 84 -20.70 -6.57 7.50
C ALA A 84 -20.90 -7.68 8.56
N ASP A 85 -19.87 -8.50 8.81
CA ASP A 85 -19.86 -9.47 9.91
C ASP A 85 -20.06 -8.75 11.26
N LEU A 86 -19.27 -7.71 11.55
CA LEU A 86 -19.36 -6.95 12.81
C LEU A 86 -20.65 -6.12 12.96
N GLN A 87 -21.33 -5.79 11.86
CA GLN A 87 -22.65 -5.15 11.87
C GLN A 87 -23.77 -6.15 12.21
N ARG A 88 -23.63 -7.41 11.77
CA ARG A 88 -24.59 -8.48 12.10
C ARG A 88 -24.47 -8.96 13.54
N CYS A 89 -23.28 -8.84 14.12
CA CYS A 89 -23.04 -9.09 15.53
C CYS A 89 -23.64 -7.97 16.40
N ARG A 90 -24.70 -8.29 17.14
CA ARG A 90 -25.43 -7.39 18.05
C ARG A 90 -25.15 -7.74 19.50
#